data_AF-A0A081C034-F1
#
_entry.id   AF-A0A081C034-F1
#
_cell.length_a   1.000
_cell.length_b   1.000
_cell.length_c   1.000
_cell.angle_alpha   90.00
_cell.angle_beta   90.00
_cell.angle_gamma   90.00
#
_symmetry.space_group_name_H-M   'P 1'
#
loop_
_entity.id
_entity.type
_entity.pdbx_description
1 polymer ?
#
loop_
_entity_poly.entity_id
_entity_poly.type
_entity_poly.pdbx_seq_one_letter_code
_entity_poly.pdbx_strand_id
1 'polypeptide(L)'
;MTTKMKICWWMIALTITIYTVATAGTQTLISSRAYSGHESDADANNFVNVYPATRGTRLDDCQTCHRAGVEGTDTEKEYNPCGYCHLLEFPNPSYKAGVPQNFGETLNAYGLAYMEAGRSMAALQAIANGDADGDGSSNAEEIAELRYPGDPTSKPGQPLAQIRTFSAEQLKALPKHEQFLLMNTTKQQFDDYAAYRGVKVIDVLAAAGVELNGAQGITAFAPDGFSMDYSLEEVLNPFPNGYFYAEPMSFTEPEKQFVAYPMSLPDGLQDGQEIPNPLWLMVAYGRDGQELDKAYYEKGTGRLQGEGPYRLVIPQKELFGDPAKPGRPDRGSKAKEFADGWDFVKNIDHNSGGSVRGVCVIRVNPMPAGYEEYDWKNGWALIEDKQFILYGYGVSSK
;
A
#
# COMPACT_ATOMS: atom_id res chain seq x y z
N MET A 1 -12.53 -92.81 -56.33
CA MET A 1 -11.63 -91.77 -56.88
C MET A 1 -12.00 -90.45 -56.22
N THR A 2 -11.20 -89.99 -55.26
CA THR A 2 -11.46 -88.78 -54.48
C THR A 2 -10.23 -87.89 -54.48
N THR A 3 -10.37 -86.73 -55.12
CA THR A 3 -9.39 -85.64 -55.16
C THR A 3 -9.71 -84.67 -54.03
N LYS A 4 -8.71 -84.25 -53.23
CA LYS A 4 -8.84 -83.07 -52.37
C LYS A 4 -7.62 -82.15 -52.51
N MET A 5 -7.95 -80.86 -52.56
CA MET A 5 -7.17 -79.72 -53.02
C MET A 5 -6.59 -78.94 -51.82
N LYS A 6 -5.42 -78.32 -52.02
CA LYS A 6 -4.67 -77.48 -51.06
C LYS A 6 -5.25 -76.06 -50.94
N ILE A 7 -5.16 -75.44 -49.75
CA ILE A 7 -5.12 -73.96 -49.60
C ILE A 7 -4.10 -73.58 -48.53
N CYS A 8 -3.28 -72.58 -48.87
CA CYS A 8 -2.14 -72.02 -48.13
C CYS A 8 -2.57 -70.70 -47.47
N TRP A 9 -2.17 -70.44 -46.22
CA TRP A 9 -2.44 -69.18 -45.50
C TRP A 9 -1.17 -68.33 -45.41
N TRP A 10 -1.25 -67.08 -45.86
CA TRP A 10 -0.26 -66.02 -45.63
C TRP A 10 -0.76 -65.10 -44.50
N MET A 11 0.10 -64.77 -43.53
CA MET A 11 -0.16 -63.77 -42.48
C MET A 11 0.43 -62.41 -42.87
N ILE A 12 -0.39 -61.36 -42.72
CA ILE A 12 -0.03 -59.94 -42.88
C ILE A 12 0.29 -59.39 -41.48
N ALA A 13 1.46 -58.77 -41.31
CA ALA A 13 1.85 -58.05 -40.10
C ALA A 13 1.47 -56.56 -40.23
N LEU A 14 0.75 -56.02 -39.25
CA LEU A 14 0.32 -54.62 -39.17
C LEU A 14 1.20 -53.89 -38.14
N THR A 15 1.96 -52.89 -38.57
CA THR A 15 2.75 -51.99 -37.71
C THR A 15 1.88 -50.83 -37.22
N ILE A 16 1.75 -50.69 -35.90
CA ILE A 16 1.03 -49.58 -35.25
C ILE A 16 2.06 -48.52 -34.83
N THR A 17 1.96 -47.33 -35.43
CA THR A 17 2.73 -46.14 -35.03
C THR A 17 1.97 -45.41 -33.92
N ILE A 18 2.54 -45.35 -32.72
CA ILE A 18 1.99 -44.61 -31.58
C ILE A 18 2.43 -43.15 -31.69
N TYR A 19 1.49 -42.24 -31.94
CA TYR A 19 1.70 -40.80 -31.79
C TYR A 19 1.51 -40.42 -30.32
N THR A 20 2.58 -40.02 -29.64
CA THR A 20 2.49 -39.31 -28.35
C THR A 20 2.03 -37.88 -28.60
N VAL A 21 0.76 -37.60 -28.33
CA VAL A 21 0.23 -36.23 -28.24
C VAL A 21 0.73 -35.65 -26.91
N ALA A 22 1.66 -34.70 -26.98
CA ALA A 22 2.03 -33.89 -25.82
C ALA A 22 0.83 -33.00 -25.47
N THR A 23 0.14 -33.33 -24.37
CA THR A 23 -0.86 -32.43 -23.78
C THR A 23 -0.13 -31.22 -23.24
N ALA A 24 -0.26 -30.07 -23.90
CA ALA A 24 0.12 -28.78 -23.34
C ALA A 24 -0.64 -28.61 -22.02
N GLY A 25 0.08 -28.71 -20.90
CA GLY A 25 -0.50 -28.51 -19.59
C GLY A 25 -1.09 -27.10 -19.52
N THR A 26 -2.32 -26.98 -19.06
CA THR A 26 -2.93 -25.68 -18.73
C THR A 26 -2.07 -25.04 -17.65
N GLN A 27 -1.24 -24.07 -18.04
CA GLN A 27 -0.44 -23.29 -17.10
C GLN A 27 -1.42 -22.54 -16.20
N THR A 28 -1.36 -22.81 -14.89
CA THR A 28 -2.22 -22.14 -13.93
C THR A 28 -1.80 -20.70 -13.86
N LEU A 29 -2.70 -19.76 -14.19
CA LEU A 29 -2.43 -18.33 -14.08
C LEU A 29 -2.13 -17.99 -12.61
N ILE A 30 -0.98 -17.35 -12.41
CA ILE A 30 -0.54 -16.84 -11.12
C ILE A 30 -1.14 -15.45 -10.95
N SER A 31 -1.79 -15.19 -9.83
CA SER A 31 -2.23 -13.84 -9.48
C SER A 31 -1.15 -13.10 -8.69
N SER A 32 -0.93 -11.85 -9.08
CA SER A 32 -0.12 -10.84 -8.41
C SER A 32 -0.57 -10.65 -6.95
N ARG A 33 0.37 -10.25 -6.08
CA ARG A 33 0.13 -9.83 -4.71
C ARG A 33 0.22 -8.31 -4.52
N ALA A 34 0.37 -7.56 -5.61
CA ALA A 34 0.30 -6.11 -5.57
C ALA A 34 -1.09 -5.64 -5.09
N TYR A 35 -1.15 -4.39 -4.64
CA TYR A 35 -2.40 -3.81 -4.13
C TYR A 35 -3.52 -3.92 -5.17
N SER A 36 -4.57 -4.66 -4.81
CA SER A 36 -5.70 -4.98 -5.69
C SER A 36 -6.78 -3.91 -5.59
N GLY A 37 -7.41 -3.56 -6.71
CA GLY A 37 -8.48 -2.56 -6.72
C GLY A 37 -8.55 -1.68 -7.96
N HIS A 38 -7.75 -1.97 -8.97
CA HIS A 38 -7.82 -1.30 -10.28
C HIS A 38 -8.78 -2.05 -11.21
N GLU A 39 -9.00 -1.53 -12.42
CA GLU A 39 -10.04 -2.01 -13.35
C GLU A 39 -9.98 -3.53 -13.62
N SER A 40 -8.78 -4.12 -13.70
CA SER A 40 -8.64 -5.57 -13.95
C SER A 40 -7.39 -6.23 -13.35
N ASP A 41 -6.48 -5.48 -12.73
CA ASP A 41 -5.16 -5.93 -12.25
C ASP A 41 -4.36 -6.75 -13.30
N ALA A 42 -4.70 -6.60 -14.59
CA ALA A 42 -4.23 -7.48 -15.66
C ALA A 42 -2.73 -7.33 -15.92
N ASP A 43 -2.19 -6.12 -15.81
CA ASP A 43 -0.78 -5.84 -16.07
C ASP A 43 0.13 -6.47 -15.02
N ALA A 44 -0.22 -6.34 -13.74
CA ALA A 44 0.52 -6.99 -12.66
C ALA A 44 0.44 -8.52 -12.76
N ASN A 45 -0.73 -9.06 -13.12
CA ASN A 45 -0.90 -10.49 -13.40
C ASN A 45 -0.04 -10.92 -14.61
N ASN A 46 -0.05 -10.19 -15.72
CA ASN A 46 0.79 -10.48 -16.88
C ASN A 46 2.27 -10.52 -16.48
N PHE A 47 2.72 -9.54 -15.68
CA PHE A 47 4.10 -9.46 -15.20
C PHE A 47 4.51 -10.70 -14.42
N VAL A 48 3.78 -11.08 -13.36
CA VAL A 48 4.14 -12.27 -12.55
C VAL A 48 3.92 -13.59 -13.29
N ASN A 49 3.16 -13.65 -14.38
CA ASN A 49 3.06 -14.84 -15.21
C ASN A 49 4.24 -14.99 -16.19
N VAL A 50 4.80 -13.89 -16.68
CA VAL A 50 6.03 -13.89 -17.49
C VAL A 50 7.27 -14.08 -16.62
N TYR A 51 7.28 -13.51 -15.41
CA TYR A 51 8.37 -13.59 -14.44
C TYR A 51 7.91 -14.22 -13.10
N PRO A 52 7.60 -15.54 -13.04
CA PRO A 52 7.03 -16.16 -11.83
C PRO A 52 7.86 -16.01 -10.54
N ALA A 53 9.17 -15.82 -10.66
CA ALA A 53 10.06 -15.62 -9.52
C ALA A 53 9.85 -14.27 -8.80
N THR A 54 9.21 -13.29 -9.45
CA THR A 54 8.96 -11.96 -8.85
C THR A 54 7.73 -11.94 -7.97
N ARG A 55 6.88 -12.97 -8.00
CA ARG A 55 5.63 -12.99 -7.24
C ARG A 55 5.88 -12.87 -5.73
N GLY A 56 5.27 -11.88 -5.10
CA GLY A 56 5.47 -11.54 -3.68
C GLY A 56 6.81 -10.91 -3.36
N THR A 57 7.62 -10.56 -4.36
CA THR A 57 8.82 -9.74 -4.18
C THR A 57 8.48 -8.27 -4.41
N ARG A 58 9.44 -7.38 -4.19
CA ARG A 58 9.31 -5.94 -4.50
C ARG A 58 8.88 -5.61 -5.93
N LEU A 59 9.14 -6.47 -6.91
CA LEU A 59 8.68 -6.26 -8.30
C LEU A 59 7.21 -6.67 -8.53
N ASP A 60 6.58 -7.33 -7.58
CA ASP A 60 5.13 -7.54 -7.53
C ASP A 60 4.45 -6.30 -6.92
N ASP A 61 4.68 -5.14 -7.57
CA ASP A 61 4.25 -3.81 -7.14
C ASP A 61 3.90 -2.89 -8.31
N CYS A 62 3.12 -1.85 -8.03
CA CYS A 62 2.86 -0.78 -8.99
C CYS A 62 4.15 -0.06 -9.43
N GLN A 63 5.16 0.09 -8.56
CA GLN A 63 6.44 0.74 -8.87
C GLN A 63 7.21 0.10 -10.04
N THR A 64 6.95 -1.17 -10.34
CA THR A 64 7.56 -1.85 -11.50
C THR A 64 7.23 -1.16 -12.82
N CYS A 65 6.01 -0.62 -12.97
CA CYS A 65 5.56 0.06 -14.20
C CYS A 65 5.22 1.54 -13.99
N HIS A 66 5.03 1.97 -12.74
CA HIS A 66 4.64 3.33 -12.40
C HIS A 66 5.75 4.08 -11.69
N ARG A 67 5.76 5.39 -11.84
CA ARG A 67 6.72 6.29 -11.18
C ARG A 67 6.08 7.08 -10.05
N ALA A 68 6.96 7.52 -9.16
CA ALA A 68 6.75 8.60 -8.20
C ALA A 68 6.64 9.97 -8.91
N GLY A 69 6.55 11.05 -8.13
CA GLY A 69 6.44 12.40 -8.65
C GLY A 69 7.69 12.92 -9.38
N VAL A 70 7.58 14.14 -9.91
CA VAL A 70 8.53 14.67 -10.89
C VAL A 70 9.52 15.62 -10.22
N GLU A 71 10.81 15.34 -10.38
CA GLU A 71 11.90 16.17 -9.86
C GLU A 71 11.78 17.63 -10.29
N GLY A 72 11.98 18.57 -9.35
CA GLY A 72 11.92 20.01 -9.62
C GLY A 72 10.51 20.56 -9.80
N THR A 73 9.49 19.79 -9.43
CA THR A 73 8.08 20.22 -9.42
C THR A 73 7.47 20.09 -8.03
N ASP A 74 6.20 20.50 -7.86
CA ASP A 74 5.52 20.39 -6.58
C ASP A 74 5.27 18.93 -6.15
N THR A 75 5.37 17.97 -7.08
CA THR A 75 5.20 16.54 -6.82
C THR A 75 6.50 15.81 -6.51
N GLU A 76 7.66 16.47 -6.47
CA GLU A 76 8.97 15.81 -6.25
C GLU A 76 9.06 14.99 -4.93
N LYS A 77 8.14 15.24 -3.99
CA LYS A 77 8.03 14.57 -2.68
C LYS A 77 6.95 13.49 -2.61
N GLU A 78 6.27 13.21 -3.72
CA GLU A 78 5.37 12.06 -3.88
C GLU A 78 6.23 10.83 -4.19
N TYR A 79 6.75 10.17 -3.16
CA TYR A 79 7.65 9.02 -3.29
C TYR A 79 6.92 7.70 -3.54
N ASN A 80 5.61 7.67 -3.33
CA ASN A 80 4.75 6.53 -3.58
C ASN A 80 4.10 6.63 -4.97
N PRO A 81 4.34 5.66 -5.89
CA PRO A 81 3.69 5.63 -7.20
C PRO A 81 2.16 5.60 -7.15
N CYS A 82 1.56 4.98 -6.13
CA CYS A 82 0.11 4.97 -5.95
C CYS A 82 -0.42 6.37 -5.63
N GLY A 83 0.26 7.10 -4.73
CA GLY A 83 -0.07 8.49 -4.39
C GLY A 83 -0.02 9.39 -5.62
N TYR A 84 1.09 9.30 -6.38
CA TYR A 84 1.26 10.07 -7.61
C TYR A 84 0.19 9.75 -8.67
N CYS A 85 -0.10 8.47 -8.91
CA CYS A 85 -1.14 8.06 -9.86
C CYS A 85 -2.53 8.57 -9.44
N HIS A 86 -2.84 8.53 -8.14
CA HIS A 86 -4.13 8.96 -7.61
C HIS A 86 -4.33 10.47 -7.62
N LEU A 87 -3.32 11.28 -7.92
CA LEU A 87 -3.50 12.71 -8.21
C LEU A 87 -4.42 12.94 -9.43
N LEU A 88 -4.60 11.96 -10.31
CA LEU A 88 -5.56 12.02 -11.42
C LEU A 88 -7.01 12.08 -10.95
N GLU A 89 -7.36 11.30 -9.91
CA GLU A 89 -8.72 11.25 -9.36
C GLU A 89 -8.91 12.24 -8.20
N PHE A 90 -7.84 12.41 -7.40
CA PHE A 90 -7.81 13.21 -6.19
C PHE A 90 -6.64 14.21 -6.24
N PRO A 91 -6.71 15.25 -7.11
CA PRO A 91 -5.63 16.21 -7.22
C PRO A 91 -5.44 17.00 -5.93
N ASN A 92 -4.19 17.19 -5.52
CA ASN A 92 -3.85 18.10 -4.45
C ASN A 92 -3.90 19.55 -4.99
N PRO A 93 -4.80 20.42 -4.49
CA PRO A 93 -4.96 21.77 -5.02
C PRO A 93 -3.74 22.67 -4.80
N SER A 94 -2.83 22.31 -3.89
CA SER A 94 -1.57 23.03 -3.65
C SER A 94 -0.55 22.79 -4.77
N TYR A 95 -0.62 21.67 -5.49
CA TYR A 95 0.29 21.37 -6.58
C TYR A 95 -0.11 22.13 -7.85
N LYS A 96 0.84 22.87 -8.42
CA LYS A 96 0.70 23.69 -9.63
C LYS A 96 1.51 23.11 -10.80
N ALA A 97 2.60 22.42 -10.52
CA ALA A 97 3.47 21.78 -11.50
C ALA A 97 3.65 20.28 -11.18
N GLY A 98 3.85 19.47 -12.22
CA GLY A 98 4.17 18.04 -12.09
C GLY A 98 3.00 17.14 -11.73
N VAL A 99 1.76 17.63 -11.75
CA VAL A 99 0.55 16.80 -11.59
C VAL A 99 0.27 16.05 -12.89
N PRO A 100 0.15 14.71 -12.87
CA PRO A 100 -0.10 13.94 -14.09
C PRO A 100 -1.46 14.30 -14.68
N GLN A 101 -1.54 14.39 -16.02
CA GLN A 101 -2.77 14.71 -16.74
C GLN A 101 -3.47 13.47 -17.32
N ASN A 102 -2.74 12.35 -17.41
CA ASN A 102 -3.24 11.08 -17.90
C ASN A 102 -2.42 9.91 -17.32
N PHE A 103 -2.91 8.68 -17.46
CA PHE A 103 -2.22 7.49 -16.98
C PHE A 103 -0.86 7.25 -17.62
N GLY A 104 -0.61 7.71 -18.85
CA GLY A 104 0.71 7.58 -19.49
C GLY A 104 1.79 8.36 -18.74
N GLU A 105 1.42 9.51 -18.16
CA GLU A 105 2.34 10.34 -17.37
C GLU A 105 2.63 9.76 -15.97
N THR A 106 1.92 8.71 -15.54
CA THR A 106 2.19 8.00 -14.29
C THR A 106 3.07 6.77 -14.50
N LEU A 107 3.39 6.42 -15.73
CA LEU A 107 4.27 5.30 -16.06
C LEU A 107 5.74 5.71 -15.93
N ASN A 108 6.56 4.77 -15.47
CA ASN A 108 8.02 4.85 -15.57
C ASN A 108 8.46 4.41 -16.98
N ALA A 109 9.78 4.40 -17.26
CA ALA A 109 10.27 4.08 -18.60
C ALA A 109 9.90 2.65 -19.05
N TYR A 110 9.95 1.68 -18.14
CA TYR A 110 9.54 0.29 -18.41
C TYR A 110 8.03 0.17 -18.68
N GLY A 111 7.21 0.85 -17.89
CA GLY A 111 5.76 0.88 -18.07
C GLY A 111 5.37 1.48 -19.43
N LEU A 112 6.06 2.53 -19.86
CA LEU A 112 5.89 3.12 -21.20
C LEU A 112 6.27 2.12 -22.30
N ALA A 113 7.44 1.46 -22.20
CA ALA A 113 7.87 0.46 -23.16
C ALA A 113 6.88 -0.72 -23.26
N TYR A 114 6.37 -1.20 -22.11
CA TYR A 114 5.33 -2.24 -22.04
C TYR A 114 4.00 -1.78 -22.66
N MET A 115 3.62 -0.51 -22.44
CA MET A 115 2.44 0.09 -23.03
C MET A 115 2.55 0.14 -24.56
N GLU A 116 3.66 0.66 -25.09
CA GLU A 116 3.93 0.80 -26.52
C GLU A 116 4.02 -0.57 -27.22
N ALA A 117 4.54 -1.59 -26.54
CA ALA A 117 4.61 -2.95 -27.05
C ALA A 117 3.27 -3.71 -27.00
N GLY A 118 2.19 -3.09 -26.50
CA GLY A 118 0.82 -3.60 -26.60
C GLY A 118 0.27 -4.30 -25.35
N ARG A 119 0.82 -4.03 -24.16
CA ARG A 119 0.25 -4.41 -22.83
C ARG A 119 -0.21 -5.87 -22.73
N SER A 120 0.69 -6.80 -23.05
CA SER A 120 0.42 -8.23 -22.97
C SER A 120 1.63 -9.02 -22.47
N MET A 121 1.44 -10.29 -22.09
CA MET A 121 2.59 -11.16 -21.78
C MET A 121 3.62 -11.21 -22.93
N ALA A 122 3.18 -11.14 -24.18
CA ALA A 122 4.08 -11.06 -25.33
C ALA A 122 4.84 -9.72 -25.40
N ALA A 123 4.21 -8.62 -24.98
CA ALA A 123 4.86 -7.31 -24.89
C ALA A 123 6.02 -7.34 -23.87
N LEU A 124 5.81 -7.93 -22.69
CA LEU A 124 6.86 -8.09 -21.67
C LEU A 124 8.05 -8.91 -22.18
N GLN A 125 7.78 -9.96 -22.96
CA GLN A 125 8.83 -10.75 -23.61
C GLN A 125 9.56 -9.97 -24.71
N ALA A 126 8.83 -9.14 -25.48
CA ALA A 126 9.39 -8.36 -26.56
C ALA A 126 10.36 -7.27 -26.06
N ILE A 127 10.08 -6.67 -24.90
CA ILE A 127 10.95 -5.64 -24.30
C ILE A 127 12.04 -6.21 -23.40
N ALA A 128 12.07 -7.52 -23.13
CA ALA A 128 12.96 -8.14 -22.14
C ALA A 128 14.46 -7.85 -22.36
N ASN A 129 14.91 -7.80 -23.62
CA ASN A 129 16.31 -7.51 -23.97
C ASN A 129 16.59 -6.01 -24.21
N GLY A 130 15.58 -5.15 -24.07
CA GLY A 130 15.76 -3.71 -24.09
C GLY A 130 16.29 -3.19 -22.76
N ASP A 131 16.70 -1.93 -22.77
CA ASP A 131 17.15 -1.16 -21.60
C ASP A 131 16.22 0.06 -21.56
N ALA A 132 15.14 -0.03 -20.78
CA ALA A 132 14.04 0.92 -20.89
C ALA A 132 14.40 2.28 -20.28
N ASP A 133 15.16 2.31 -19.19
CA ASP A 133 15.57 3.53 -18.50
C ASP A 133 16.97 4.04 -18.89
N GLY A 134 17.72 3.28 -19.70
CA GLY A 134 18.99 3.70 -20.29
C GLY A 134 20.18 3.60 -19.34
N ASP A 135 20.09 2.75 -18.32
CA ASP A 135 21.12 2.61 -17.28
C ASP A 135 22.28 1.68 -17.68
N GLY A 136 22.14 0.97 -18.81
CA GLY A 136 23.10 0.03 -19.37
C GLY A 136 22.83 -1.44 -19.07
N SER A 137 21.77 -1.76 -18.32
CA SER A 137 21.30 -3.12 -18.01
C SER A 137 20.07 -3.44 -18.84
N SER A 138 19.88 -4.70 -19.22
CA SER A 138 18.61 -5.09 -19.84
C SER A 138 17.52 -5.28 -18.80
N ASN A 139 16.27 -5.00 -19.20
CA ASN A 139 15.09 -5.18 -18.36
C ASN A 139 15.05 -6.60 -17.73
N ALA A 140 15.43 -7.63 -18.47
CA ALA A 140 15.47 -9.00 -17.98
C ALA A 140 16.56 -9.25 -16.92
N GLU A 141 17.73 -8.63 -17.06
CA GLU A 141 18.81 -8.71 -16.06
C GLU A 141 18.39 -8.04 -14.76
N GLU A 142 17.77 -6.86 -14.86
CA GLU A 142 17.23 -6.12 -13.72
C GLU A 142 16.15 -6.92 -12.99
N ILE A 143 15.16 -7.44 -13.72
CA ILE A 143 14.09 -8.25 -13.15
C ILE A 143 14.64 -9.51 -12.48
N ALA A 144 15.67 -10.14 -13.05
CA ALA A 144 16.32 -11.31 -12.46
C ALA A 144 17.04 -10.98 -11.13
N GLU A 145 17.54 -9.75 -10.97
CA GLU A 145 18.15 -9.25 -9.74
C GLU A 145 17.16 -8.50 -8.81
N LEU A 146 15.86 -8.52 -9.12
CA LEU A 146 14.81 -7.80 -8.38
C LEU A 146 15.08 -6.29 -8.32
N ARG A 147 15.41 -5.70 -9.47
CA ARG A 147 15.62 -4.28 -9.73
C ARG A 147 14.50 -3.73 -10.62
N TYR A 148 14.17 -2.45 -10.48
CA TYR A 148 13.07 -1.82 -11.20
C TYR A 148 13.54 -1.36 -12.59
N PRO A 149 13.15 -2.04 -13.68
CA PRO A 149 13.68 -1.79 -15.03
C PRO A 149 13.27 -0.46 -15.67
N GLY A 150 12.60 0.41 -14.92
CA GLY A 150 12.14 1.72 -15.35
C GLY A 150 12.68 2.85 -14.50
N ASP A 151 13.63 2.56 -13.62
CA ASP A 151 14.27 3.49 -12.70
C ASP A 151 15.80 3.33 -12.78
N PRO A 152 16.52 4.28 -13.40
CA PRO A 152 17.97 4.16 -13.65
C PRO A 152 18.81 4.21 -12.37
N THR A 153 18.17 4.41 -11.21
CA THR A 153 18.79 4.36 -9.90
C THR A 153 18.62 3.01 -9.20
N SER A 154 17.84 2.07 -9.77
CA SER A 154 17.55 0.73 -9.26
C SER A 154 18.16 -0.32 -10.20
N LYS A 155 19.39 -0.76 -9.91
CA LYS A 155 20.17 -1.56 -10.88
C LYS A 155 21.00 -2.71 -10.33
N PRO A 156 21.42 -3.65 -11.18
CA PRO A 156 22.18 -4.82 -10.79
C PRO A 156 23.44 -4.47 -9.97
N GLY A 157 23.73 -5.31 -8.98
CA GLY A 157 24.90 -5.14 -8.11
C GLY A 157 24.81 -4.04 -7.04
N GLN A 158 23.72 -3.27 -6.96
CA GLN A 158 23.52 -2.33 -5.84
C GLN A 158 23.23 -3.07 -4.53
N PRO A 159 23.79 -2.62 -3.39
CA PRO A 159 23.45 -3.15 -2.08
C PRO A 159 22.05 -2.71 -1.65
N LEU A 160 21.35 -3.57 -0.89
CA LEU A 160 20.12 -3.18 -0.21
C LEU A 160 20.40 -2.15 0.89
N ALA A 161 19.46 -1.23 1.09
CA ALA A 161 19.50 -0.26 2.18
C ALA A 161 19.56 -0.96 3.54
N GLN A 162 20.27 -0.31 4.47
CA GLN A 162 20.38 -0.79 5.83
C GLN A 162 19.01 -0.78 6.52
N ILE A 163 18.77 -1.80 7.34
CA ILE A 163 17.51 -1.96 8.06
C ILE A 163 17.73 -1.88 9.58
N ARG A 164 16.69 -1.45 10.27
CA ARG A 164 16.53 -1.59 11.73
C ARG A 164 15.27 -2.37 12.01
N THR A 165 15.42 -3.41 12.82
CA THR A 165 14.32 -4.27 13.24
C THR A 165 14.01 -4.03 14.70
N PHE A 166 12.74 -3.77 14.99
CA PHE A 166 12.19 -3.77 16.33
C PHE A 166 11.32 -5.02 16.50
N SER A 167 11.58 -5.77 17.57
CA SER A 167 10.60 -6.72 18.11
C SER A 167 9.42 -5.97 18.74
N ALA A 168 8.32 -6.67 18.98
CA ALA A 168 7.17 -6.12 19.69
C ALA A 168 7.56 -5.59 21.08
N GLU A 169 8.43 -6.29 21.79
CA GLU A 169 8.93 -5.88 23.11
C GLU A 169 9.74 -4.61 23.03
N GLN A 170 10.66 -4.49 22.06
CA GLN A 170 11.47 -3.29 21.86
C GLN A 170 10.61 -2.10 21.49
N LEU A 171 9.65 -2.27 20.58
CA LEU A 171 8.76 -1.18 20.17
C LEU A 171 7.88 -0.72 21.33
N LYS A 172 7.32 -1.64 22.12
CA LYS A 172 6.49 -1.32 23.29
C LYS A 172 7.29 -0.73 24.47
N ALA A 173 8.61 -0.93 24.49
CA ALA A 173 9.49 -0.33 25.49
C ALA A 173 9.87 1.13 25.18
N LEU A 174 9.61 1.62 23.96
CA LEU A 174 9.78 3.03 23.61
C LEU A 174 8.79 3.93 24.36
N PRO A 175 9.02 5.26 24.40
CA PRO A 175 8.10 6.19 25.04
C PRO A 175 6.65 6.02 24.57
N LYS A 176 5.78 5.60 25.48
CA LYS A 176 4.37 5.35 25.19
C LYS A 176 3.65 6.67 24.88
N HIS A 177 2.85 6.66 23.82
CA HIS A 177 1.91 7.72 23.48
C HIS A 177 0.48 7.18 23.40
N GLU A 178 -0.47 7.96 23.92
CA GLU A 178 -1.91 7.67 23.86
C GLU A 178 -2.62 8.93 23.36
N GLN A 179 -3.55 8.75 22.42
CA GLN A 179 -4.34 9.85 21.85
C GLN A 179 -5.76 9.39 21.54
N PHE A 180 -6.73 10.25 21.81
CA PHE A 180 -8.13 10.08 21.45
C PHE A 180 -8.43 11.02 20.28
N LEU A 181 -8.97 10.51 19.19
CA LEU A 181 -9.22 11.29 17.98
C LEU A 181 -10.40 10.74 17.17
N LEU A 182 -10.89 11.57 16.26
CA LEU A 182 -11.78 11.17 15.19
C LEU A 182 -10.97 10.48 14.08
N MET A 183 -11.49 9.35 13.62
CA MET A 183 -11.08 8.61 12.44
C MET A 183 -12.25 8.63 11.46
N ASN A 184 -12.25 9.60 10.55
CA ASN A 184 -13.33 9.78 9.60
C ASN A 184 -12.97 9.25 8.21
N THR A 185 -13.97 8.80 7.48
CA THR A 185 -13.81 8.04 6.24
C THR A 185 -14.59 8.68 5.10
N THR A 186 -14.06 8.59 3.88
CA THR A 186 -14.78 9.15 2.73
C THR A 186 -15.97 8.30 2.30
N LYS A 187 -15.88 6.97 2.34
CA LYS A 187 -16.84 6.06 1.67
C LYS A 187 -17.68 5.23 2.63
N GLN A 188 -17.23 5.01 3.86
CA GLN A 188 -17.86 4.12 4.81
C GLN A 188 -19.01 4.85 5.50
N GLN A 189 -20.01 4.10 5.96
CA GLN A 189 -21.18 4.70 6.60
C GLN A 189 -20.82 5.40 7.91
N PHE A 190 -19.85 4.84 8.65
CA PHE A 190 -19.49 5.28 9.98
C PHE A 190 -18.07 5.81 10.02
N ASP A 191 -17.93 6.96 10.66
CA ASP A 191 -16.69 7.42 11.27
C ASP A 191 -16.54 6.84 12.68
N ASP A 192 -15.32 6.87 13.22
CA ASP A 192 -15.05 6.36 14.56
C ASP A 192 -14.34 7.41 15.41
N TYR A 193 -14.83 7.70 16.60
CA TYR A 193 -13.93 8.13 17.66
C TYR A 193 -13.18 6.91 18.22
N ALA A 194 -11.88 7.03 18.42
CA ALA A 194 -11.05 5.94 18.91
C ALA A 194 -9.94 6.45 19.82
N ALA A 195 -9.58 5.65 20.83
CA ALA A 195 -8.41 5.85 21.68
C ALA A 195 -7.30 4.90 21.25
N TYR A 196 -6.22 5.43 20.69
CA TYR A 196 -5.05 4.65 20.30
C TYR A 196 -3.95 4.69 21.34
N ARG A 197 -3.21 3.58 21.44
CA ARG A 197 -1.99 3.43 22.24
C ARG A 197 -0.86 2.95 21.35
N GLY A 198 0.30 3.58 21.46
CA GLY A 198 1.44 3.30 20.58
C GLY A 198 2.69 4.08 20.92
N VAL A 199 3.47 4.37 19.88
CA VAL A 199 4.70 5.17 19.93
C VAL A 199 4.64 6.21 18.82
N LYS A 200 5.10 7.44 19.07
CA LYS A 200 5.19 8.45 18.01
C LYS A 200 6.23 8.02 16.97
N VAL A 201 5.99 8.32 15.70
CA VAL A 201 6.95 7.99 14.64
C VAL A 201 8.32 8.62 14.93
N ILE A 202 8.36 9.88 15.37
CA ILE A 202 9.62 10.55 15.73
C ILE A 202 10.43 9.80 16.80
N ASP A 203 9.77 9.19 17.78
CA ASP A 203 10.43 8.43 18.84
C ASP A 203 10.97 7.09 18.32
N VAL A 204 10.29 6.46 17.35
CA VAL A 204 10.77 5.26 16.65
C VAL A 204 12.03 5.60 15.82
N LEU A 205 12.01 6.71 15.08
CA LEU A 205 13.15 7.17 14.29
C LEU A 205 14.36 7.51 15.18
N ALA A 206 14.12 8.21 16.29
CA ALA A 206 15.16 8.54 17.26
C ALA A 206 15.76 7.30 17.91
N ALA A 207 14.92 6.31 18.29
CA ALA A 207 15.38 5.05 18.86
C ALA A 207 16.19 4.20 17.88
N ALA A 208 15.91 4.33 16.57
CA ALA A 208 16.70 3.71 15.51
C ALA A 208 17.98 4.47 15.16
N GLY A 209 18.21 5.65 15.75
CA GLY A 209 19.38 6.49 15.47
C GLY A 209 19.37 7.06 14.04
N VAL A 210 18.18 7.38 13.51
CA VAL A 210 18.04 7.94 12.16
C VAL A 210 18.49 9.40 12.12
N GLU A 211 19.41 9.72 11.23
CA GLU A 211 19.80 11.09 10.92
C GLU A 211 18.81 11.73 9.94
N LEU A 212 18.05 12.72 10.40
CA LEU A 212 16.98 13.35 9.61
C LEU A 212 17.46 14.52 8.73
N ASN A 213 18.72 14.94 8.82
CA ASN A 213 19.24 16.02 7.98
C ASN A 213 19.31 15.57 6.51
N GLY A 214 18.39 16.06 5.67
CA GLY A 214 18.25 15.65 4.27
C GLY A 214 17.12 14.64 4.04
N ALA A 215 16.47 14.15 5.11
CA ALA A 215 15.21 13.42 4.98
C ALA A 215 14.09 14.37 4.54
N GLN A 216 13.14 13.86 3.77
CA GLN A 216 11.99 14.64 3.25
C GLN A 216 10.66 14.16 3.81
N GLY A 217 10.63 12.97 4.41
CA GLY A 217 9.44 12.35 4.96
C GLY A 217 9.63 10.85 5.18
N ILE A 218 8.52 10.14 5.29
CA ILE A 218 8.51 8.68 5.36
C ILE A 218 7.45 8.10 4.41
N THR A 219 7.62 6.85 4.00
CA THR A 219 6.58 6.04 3.36
C THR A 219 6.27 4.86 4.28
N ALA A 220 5.00 4.63 4.62
CA ALA A 220 4.58 3.46 5.37
C ALA A 220 3.94 2.42 4.44
N PHE A 221 4.22 1.14 4.68
CA PHE A 221 3.76 0.05 3.83
C PHE A 221 2.93 -0.97 4.60
N ALA A 222 1.79 -1.33 4.02
CA ALA A 222 0.95 -2.44 4.43
C ALA A 222 1.32 -3.73 3.66
N PRO A 223 1.10 -4.92 4.23
CA PRO A 223 1.47 -6.20 3.63
C PRO A 223 0.64 -6.57 2.39
N ASP A 224 -0.48 -5.88 2.14
CA ASP A 224 -1.30 -6.02 0.92
C ASP A 224 -0.82 -5.10 -0.21
N GLY A 225 0.27 -4.37 0.00
CA GLY A 225 0.84 -3.46 -0.99
C GLY A 225 0.33 -2.03 -0.91
N PHE A 226 -0.65 -1.72 -0.05
CA PHE A 226 -1.04 -0.33 0.19
C PHE A 226 0.13 0.43 0.82
N SER A 227 0.33 1.68 0.41
CA SER A 227 1.38 2.54 0.94
C SER A 227 0.94 3.99 0.96
N MET A 228 1.55 4.78 1.82
CA MET A 228 1.23 6.20 1.99
C MET A 228 2.48 6.97 2.38
N ASP A 229 2.63 8.16 1.80
CA ASP A 229 3.68 9.11 2.15
C ASP A 229 3.23 10.07 3.25
N TYR A 230 4.18 10.42 4.12
CA TYR A 230 4.01 11.43 5.16
C TYR A 230 5.19 12.39 5.09
N SER A 231 4.89 13.68 5.17
CA SER A 231 5.92 14.72 5.13
C SER A 231 6.78 14.70 6.39
N LEU A 232 8.00 15.24 6.30
CA LEU A 232 8.82 15.41 7.50
C LEU A 232 8.14 16.34 8.53
N GLU A 233 7.34 17.30 8.09
CA GLU A 233 6.58 18.18 8.98
C GLU A 233 5.58 17.40 9.83
N GLU A 234 4.86 16.45 9.23
CA GLU A 234 3.90 15.56 9.89
C GLU A 234 4.57 14.61 10.88
N VAL A 235 5.82 14.21 10.61
CA VAL A 235 6.61 13.39 11.53
C VAL A 235 7.08 14.21 12.73
N LEU A 236 7.50 15.45 12.50
CA LEU A 236 8.20 16.27 13.50
C LEU A 236 7.28 17.09 14.40
N ASN A 237 6.03 17.33 14.00
CA ASN A 237 5.14 18.24 14.71
C ASN A 237 3.85 17.55 15.17
N PRO A 238 3.25 18.05 16.26
CA PRO A 238 1.89 17.65 16.61
C PRO A 238 0.90 18.19 15.57
N PHE A 239 -0.19 17.45 15.38
CA PHE A 239 -1.33 17.84 14.57
C PHE A 239 -2.27 18.75 15.37
N PRO A 240 -3.14 19.53 14.71
CA PRO A 240 -4.17 20.26 15.42
C PRO A 240 -5.11 19.29 16.15
N ASN A 241 -5.51 19.65 17.36
CA ASN A 241 -6.51 18.88 18.09
C ASN A 241 -7.89 19.14 17.47
N GLY A 242 -8.57 18.06 17.06
CA GLY A 242 -9.95 18.11 16.63
C GLY A 242 -10.93 18.40 17.77
N TYR A 243 -12.21 18.30 17.45
CA TYR A 243 -13.28 18.48 18.44
C TYR A 243 -14.04 17.17 18.60
N PHE A 244 -14.53 16.93 19.81
CA PHE A 244 -15.45 15.84 20.10
C PHE A 244 -16.88 16.29 19.81
N TYR A 245 -17.57 15.54 18.97
CA TYR A 245 -19.00 15.72 18.74
C TYR A 245 -19.72 14.47 19.20
N ALA A 246 -20.61 14.64 20.17
CA ALA A 246 -21.58 13.63 20.50
C ALA A 246 -22.62 13.55 19.37
N GLU A 247 -23.01 12.33 19.00
CA GLU A 247 -24.08 12.11 18.04
C GLU A 247 -25.33 12.84 18.54
N PRO A 248 -26.15 13.44 17.66
CA PRO A 248 -27.45 13.94 18.06
C PRO A 248 -28.19 12.85 18.86
N MET A 249 -28.65 13.19 20.07
CA MET A 249 -29.07 12.23 21.11
C MET A 249 -30.12 11.18 20.70
N SER A 250 -30.76 11.29 19.53
CA SER A 250 -31.43 10.16 18.89
C SER A 250 -31.72 10.45 17.43
N PHE A 251 -31.32 9.55 16.53
CA PHE A 251 -31.99 9.41 15.25
C PHE A 251 -33.06 8.32 15.32
N THR A 252 -34.26 8.62 14.85
CA THR A 252 -35.35 7.63 14.74
C THR A 252 -35.12 6.62 13.61
N GLU A 253 -34.19 6.91 12.70
CA GLU A 253 -33.83 6.09 11.54
C GLU A 253 -32.39 5.59 11.69
N PRO A 254 -32.13 4.27 11.70
CA PRO A 254 -30.78 3.73 11.84
C PRO A 254 -29.79 4.20 10.77
N GLU A 255 -30.28 4.47 9.55
CA GLU A 255 -29.46 4.98 8.44
C GLU A 255 -28.90 6.39 8.68
N LYS A 256 -29.45 7.11 9.67
CA LYS A 256 -28.91 8.42 10.06
C LYS A 256 -27.72 8.30 10.99
N GLN A 257 -27.43 7.14 11.58
CA GLN A 257 -26.23 6.94 12.39
C GLN A 257 -24.99 6.97 11.51
N PHE A 258 -23.96 7.69 11.95
CA PHE A 258 -22.77 7.99 11.15
C PHE A 258 -21.47 8.00 11.93
N VAL A 259 -21.51 7.81 13.26
CA VAL A 259 -20.32 7.82 14.10
C VAL A 259 -20.42 6.77 15.19
N ALA A 260 -19.33 6.04 15.40
CA ALA A 260 -19.18 5.11 16.51
C ALA A 260 -18.25 5.70 17.59
N TYR A 261 -18.47 5.27 18.82
CA TYR A 261 -17.72 5.72 20.00
C TYR A 261 -17.07 4.54 20.71
N PRO A 262 -15.90 4.76 21.34
CA PRO A 262 -15.31 3.74 22.18
C PRO A 262 -16.15 3.57 23.46
N MET A 263 -16.00 2.42 24.14
CA MET A 263 -16.75 2.15 25.37
C MET A 263 -16.51 3.16 26.50
N SER A 264 -15.36 3.83 26.49
CA SER A 264 -14.98 4.85 27.46
C SER A 264 -14.42 6.07 26.75
N LEU A 265 -14.93 7.25 27.11
CA LEU A 265 -14.41 8.54 26.66
C LEU A 265 -13.39 9.08 27.67
N PRO A 266 -12.49 9.99 27.26
CA PRO A 266 -11.65 10.74 28.18
C PRO A 266 -12.46 11.45 29.26
N ASP A 267 -11.95 11.45 30.50
CA ASP A 267 -12.63 12.05 31.65
C ASP A 267 -12.94 13.53 31.41
N GLY A 268 -14.21 13.89 31.62
CA GLY A 268 -14.68 15.28 31.53
C GLY A 268 -14.87 15.81 30.11
N LEU A 269 -14.65 14.99 29.07
CA LEU A 269 -14.90 15.38 27.67
C LEU A 269 -16.41 15.57 27.42
N GLN A 270 -16.78 16.73 26.88
CA GLN A 270 -18.16 17.08 26.55
C GLN A 270 -18.31 17.37 25.06
N ASP A 271 -19.55 17.29 24.57
CA ASP A 271 -19.90 17.65 23.20
C ASP A 271 -19.43 19.07 22.84
N GLY A 272 -18.82 19.20 21.66
CA GLY A 272 -18.24 20.42 21.13
C GLY A 272 -16.89 20.84 21.73
N GLN A 273 -16.32 20.06 22.64
CA GLN A 273 -15.02 20.38 23.23
C GLN A 273 -13.85 19.86 22.40
N GLU A 274 -12.74 20.59 22.43
CA GLU A 274 -11.47 20.14 21.85
C GLU A 274 -11.04 18.82 22.50
N ILE A 275 -10.56 17.87 21.69
CA ILE A 275 -10.07 16.59 22.20
C ILE A 275 -8.79 16.78 23.01
N PRO A 276 -8.61 16.01 24.10
CA PRO A 276 -7.48 16.20 24.99
C PRO A 276 -6.18 15.60 24.42
N ASN A 277 -5.06 16.14 24.90
CA ASN A 277 -3.68 15.76 24.58
C ASN A 277 -3.25 16.11 23.13
N PRO A 278 -1.96 16.40 22.91
CA PRO A 278 -1.43 16.60 21.57
C PRO A 278 -1.54 15.33 20.72
N LEU A 279 -1.96 15.48 19.47
CA LEU A 279 -2.04 14.39 18.50
C LEU A 279 -0.74 14.30 17.68
N TRP A 280 -0.27 13.09 17.42
CA TRP A 280 0.95 12.85 16.65
C TRP A 280 0.73 11.80 15.57
N LEU A 281 1.59 11.80 14.55
CA LEU A 281 1.76 10.63 13.70
C LEU A 281 2.35 9.50 14.54
N MET A 282 1.66 8.37 14.63
CA MET A 282 2.04 7.29 15.55
C MET A 282 1.95 5.90 14.93
N VAL A 283 2.78 4.99 15.43
CA VAL A 283 2.66 3.54 15.25
C VAL A 283 1.87 3.00 16.44
N ALA A 284 0.58 2.77 16.25
CA ALA A 284 -0.32 2.20 17.24
C ALA A 284 -0.18 0.68 17.31
N TYR A 285 -0.24 0.11 18.51
CA TYR A 285 -0.38 -1.33 18.77
C TYR A 285 -1.61 -1.67 19.62
N GLY A 286 -2.39 -0.67 20.04
CA GLY A 286 -3.67 -0.87 20.70
C GLY A 286 -4.71 0.18 20.32
N ARG A 287 -5.99 -0.22 20.41
CA ARG A 287 -7.18 0.60 20.17
C ARG A 287 -8.22 0.27 21.24
N ASP A 288 -8.80 1.30 21.84
CA ASP A 288 -9.91 1.22 22.80
C ASP A 288 -9.64 0.26 23.97
N GLY A 289 -8.42 0.32 24.49
CA GLY A 289 -7.95 -0.50 25.62
C GLY A 289 -7.50 -1.92 25.24
N GLN A 290 -7.75 -2.36 24.01
CA GLN A 290 -7.35 -3.67 23.49
C GLN A 290 -6.11 -3.58 22.60
N GLU A 291 -5.45 -4.71 22.39
CA GLU A 291 -4.44 -4.84 21.33
C GLU A 291 -5.13 -4.84 19.96
N LEU A 292 -4.43 -4.37 18.92
CA LEU A 292 -5.00 -4.38 17.57
C LEU A 292 -5.23 -5.80 17.05
N ASP A 293 -6.39 -6.01 16.43
CA ASP A 293 -6.70 -7.27 15.75
C ASP A 293 -5.72 -7.53 14.61
N LYS A 294 -5.12 -8.73 14.61
CA LYS A 294 -4.12 -9.12 13.62
C LYS A 294 -4.65 -8.93 12.19
N ALA A 295 -3.88 -8.23 11.35
CA ALA A 295 -4.21 -8.11 9.94
C ALA A 295 -4.06 -9.45 9.22
N TYR A 296 -4.97 -9.73 8.30
CA TYR A 296 -4.93 -10.92 7.45
C TYR A 296 -5.54 -10.64 6.08
N TYR A 297 -5.10 -11.42 5.09
CA TYR A 297 -5.66 -11.38 3.75
C TYR A 297 -6.93 -12.25 3.68
N GLU A 298 -8.07 -11.62 3.42
CA GLU A 298 -9.33 -12.35 3.26
C GLU A 298 -9.48 -12.88 1.83
N LYS A 299 -9.32 -14.21 1.68
CA LYS A 299 -9.35 -14.90 0.38
C LYS A 299 -10.62 -14.66 -0.46
N GLY A 300 -11.76 -14.38 0.18
CA GLY A 300 -13.04 -14.21 -0.52
C GLY A 300 -13.20 -12.84 -1.17
N THR A 301 -12.68 -11.79 -0.53
CA THR A 301 -12.81 -10.40 -1.00
C THR A 301 -11.52 -9.87 -1.63
N GLY A 302 -10.40 -10.54 -1.38
CA GLY A 302 -9.07 -10.09 -1.78
C GLY A 302 -8.58 -8.89 -0.99
N ARG A 303 -9.19 -8.58 0.16
CA ARG A 303 -8.92 -7.36 0.94
C ARG A 303 -8.23 -7.66 2.25
N LEU A 304 -7.46 -6.68 2.73
CA LEU A 304 -6.93 -6.66 4.09
C LEU A 304 -8.06 -6.44 5.10
N GLN A 305 -8.15 -7.38 6.03
CA GLN A 305 -8.99 -7.33 7.24
C GLN A 305 -8.09 -7.20 8.47
N GLY A 306 -8.67 -6.72 9.58
CA GLY A 306 -7.91 -6.37 10.78
C GLY A 306 -7.07 -5.10 10.61
N GLU A 307 -6.36 -4.70 11.66
CA GLU A 307 -5.61 -3.44 11.67
C GLU A 307 -4.17 -3.58 12.19
N GLY A 308 -3.85 -4.68 12.88
CA GLY A 308 -2.60 -4.91 13.60
C GLY A 308 -1.60 -5.83 12.89
N PRO A 309 -0.47 -6.19 13.54
CA PRO A 309 -0.12 -5.88 14.92
C PRO A 309 0.16 -4.40 15.16
N TYR A 310 0.46 -3.65 14.10
CA TYR A 310 0.61 -2.21 14.17
C TYR A 310 -0.25 -1.51 13.12
N ARG A 311 -0.69 -0.29 13.45
CA ARG A 311 -1.36 0.63 12.54
C ARG A 311 -0.64 1.96 12.57
N LEU A 312 -0.32 2.53 11.41
CA LEU A 312 0.09 3.92 11.34
C LEU A 312 -1.16 4.79 11.41
N VAL A 313 -1.26 5.65 12.42
CA VAL A 313 -2.42 6.51 12.65
C VAL A 313 -2.01 7.95 12.38
N ILE A 314 -2.73 8.59 11.46
CA ILE A 314 -2.61 10.01 11.17
C ILE A 314 -3.85 10.77 11.69
N PRO A 315 -3.67 11.82 12.50
CA PRO A 315 -4.75 12.75 12.85
C PRO A 315 -5.23 13.57 11.65
N GLN A 316 -6.34 14.29 11.81
CA GLN A 316 -6.73 15.31 10.82
C GLN A 316 -5.67 16.41 10.75
N LYS A 317 -5.22 16.71 9.53
CA LYS A 317 -4.33 17.82 9.17
C LYS A 317 -5.07 19.14 9.21
N GLU A 318 -6.32 19.14 8.77
CA GLU A 318 -7.13 20.35 8.57
C GLU A 318 -8.51 20.22 9.22
N LEU A 319 -8.93 21.26 9.95
CA LEU A 319 -10.21 21.28 10.66
C LEU A 319 -11.24 22.24 10.04
N PHE A 320 -10.88 23.01 9.01
CA PHE A 320 -11.70 24.12 8.50
C PHE A 320 -12.73 23.73 7.43
N GLY A 321 -12.87 22.44 7.10
CA GLY A 321 -13.80 21.95 6.09
C GLY A 321 -15.28 22.25 6.39
N ASP A 322 -15.64 22.41 7.67
CA ASP A 322 -16.94 22.91 8.13
C ASP A 322 -16.70 24.05 9.14
N PRO A 323 -16.90 25.32 8.76
CA PRO A 323 -16.68 26.46 9.65
C PRO A 323 -17.60 26.49 10.88
N ALA A 324 -18.76 25.85 10.82
CA ALA A 324 -19.70 25.80 11.93
C ALA A 324 -19.39 24.65 12.90
N LYS A 325 -18.76 23.57 12.40
CA LYS A 325 -18.36 22.40 13.18
C LYS A 325 -16.98 21.89 12.73
N PRO A 326 -15.88 22.55 13.15
CA PRO A 326 -14.55 22.20 12.71
C PRO A 326 -14.19 20.73 13.02
N GLY A 327 -13.62 20.03 12.03
CA GLY A 327 -13.16 18.64 12.17
C GLY A 327 -14.25 17.63 12.58
N ARG A 328 -15.52 17.89 12.27
CA ARG A 328 -16.61 17.01 12.66
C ARG A 328 -16.62 15.67 11.91
N PRO A 329 -17.24 14.62 12.48
CA PRO A 329 -17.67 13.46 11.72
C PRO A 329 -18.73 13.80 10.67
N ASP A 330 -18.85 12.97 9.65
CA ASP A 330 -19.87 13.04 8.61
C ASP A 330 -20.27 11.66 8.08
N ARG A 331 -21.42 11.59 7.41
CA ARG A 331 -21.80 10.37 6.68
C ARG A 331 -20.87 10.17 5.49
N GLY A 332 -20.60 8.91 5.14
CA GLY A 332 -19.84 8.59 3.93
C GLY A 332 -20.50 9.09 2.65
N SER A 333 -19.69 9.34 1.63
CA SER A 333 -20.07 9.88 0.31
C SER A 333 -21.08 9.02 -0.49
N LYS A 334 -21.38 7.81 0.00
CA LYS A 334 -22.35 6.87 -0.61
C LYS A 334 -23.62 6.72 0.22
N ALA A 335 -23.68 7.35 1.39
CA ALA A 335 -24.86 7.35 2.23
C ALA A 335 -25.96 8.22 1.62
N LYS A 336 -27.19 7.99 2.08
CA LYS A 336 -28.33 8.86 1.76
C LYS A 336 -28.12 10.23 2.40
N GLU A 337 -28.44 11.29 1.67
CA GLU A 337 -28.47 12.66 2.20
C GLU A 337 -29.75 12.89 3.01
N PHE A 338 -29.61 13.50 4.19
CA PHE A 338 -30.71 13.79 5.10
C PHE A 338 -30.96 15.29 5.34
N ALA A 339 -30.04 16.16 4.89
CA ALA A 339 -30.04 17.61 5.09
C ALA A 339 -30.14 18.03 6.56
N ASP A 340 -29.60 17.22 7.48
CA ASP A 340 -29.62 17.45 8.93
C ASP A 340 -28.31 18.07 9.46
N GLY A 341 -27.40 18.40 8.55
CA GLY A 341 -26.10 19.01 8.88
C GLY A 341 -25.00 18.01 9.23
N TRP A 342 -25.23 16.70 9.03
CA TRP A 342 -24.25 15.62 9.22
C TRP A 342 -23.95 14.82 7.95
N ASP A 343 -24.49 15.24 6.81
CA ASP A 343 -24.17 14.64 5.51
C ASP A 343 -22.71 14.86 5.12
N PHE A 344 -22.26 14.06 4.15
CA PHE A 344 -20.92 14.07 3.59
C PHE A 344 -20.50 15.48 3.14
N VAL A 345 -19.31 15.90 3.56
CA VAL A 345 -18.70 17.16 3.12
C VAL A 345 -17.33 16.87 2.55
N LYS A 346 -17.20 16.99 1.23
CA LYS A 346 -15.96 16.73 0.48
C LYS A 346 -14.72 17.48 1.00
N ASN A 347 -14.92 18.66 1.58
CA ASN A 347 -13.82 19.52 2.03
C ASN A 347 -13.40 19.28 3.48
N ILE A 348 -14.04 18.36 4.20
CA ILE A 348 -13.54 17.89 5.50
C ILE A 348 -12.37 16.95 5.25
N ASP A 349 -11.35 17.03 6.09
CA ASP A 349 -10.23 16.10 6.05
C ASP A 349 -10.67 14.72 6.58
N HIS A 350 -10.69 13.72 5.69
CA HIS A 350 -10.99 12.32 5.98
C HIS A 350 -9.71 11.52 6.25
N ASN A 351 -9.22 11.56 7.49
CA ASN A 351 -7.90 11.07 7.87
C ASN A 351 -7.74 9.53 7.84
N SER A 352 -8.83 8.77 7.90
CA SER A 352 -8.76 7.30 7.96
C SER A 352 -8.13 6.70 6.71
N GLY A 353 -8.34 7.31 5.54
CA GLY A 353 -7.73 6.87 4.27
C GLY A 353 -6.21 7.05 4.26
N GLY A 354 -5.70 8.03 5.03
CA GLY A 354 -4.28 8.26 5.22
C GLY A 354 -3.66 7.40 6.33
N SER A 355 -4.38 6.47 6.96
CA SER A 355 -3.84 5.57 7.98
C SER A 355 -3.49 4.20 7.39
N VAL A 356 -2.33 3.64 7.73
CA VAL A 356 -1.87 2.34 7.19
C VAL A 356 -2.15 1.22 8.18
N ARG A 357 -3.07 0.32 7.83
CA ARG A 357 -3.39 -0.88 8.62
C ARG A 357 -2.35 -1.98 8.39
N GLY A 358 -2.01 -2.72 9.44
CA GLY A 358 -1.00 -3.79 9.37
C GLY A 358 0.38 -3.27 9.00
N VAL A 359 0.73 -2.03 9.35
CA VAL A 359 2.05 -1.48 9.02
C VAL A 359 3.14 -2.29 9.72
N CYS A 360 4.12 -2.79 8.97
CA CYS A 360 5.30 -3.45 9.53
C CYS A 360 6.59 -2.89 8.97
N VAL A 361 6.52 -1.98 8.00
CA VAL A 361 7.69 -1.40 7.35
C VAL A 361 7.46 0.10 7.15
N ILE A 362 8.46 0.89 7.52
CA ILE A 362 8.57 2.31 7.16
C ILE A 362 9.90 2.54 6.41
N ARG A 363 9.83 3.26 5.30
CA ARG A 363 10.99 3.85 4.61
C ARG A 363 11.14 5.30 5.00
N VAL A 364 12.36 5.74 5.29
CA VAL A 364 12.71 7.16 5.39
C VAL A 364 13.12 7.67 4.02
N ASN A 365 12.47 8.72 3.54
CA ASN A 365 12.65 9.24 2.19
C ASN A 365 13.66 10.39 2.13
N PRO A 366 14.39 10.57 1.02
CA PRO A 366 14.45 9.69 -0.16
C PRO A 366 15.29 8.43 0.10
N MET A 367 15.35 7.49 -0.84
CA MET A 367 16.32 6.40 -0.74
C MET A 367 17.77 6.94 -0.73
N PRO A 368 18.69 6.37 0.07
CA PRO A 368 20.10 6.72 0.01
C PRO A 368 20.68 6.44 -1.38
N ALA A 369 21.45 7.38 -1.93
CA ALA A 369 22.05 7.21 -3.25
C ALA A 369 22.92 5.94 -3.34
N GLY A 370 22.72 5.17 -4.42
CA GLY A 370 23.46 3.93 -4.68
C GLY A 370 22.99 2.72 -3.86
N TYR A 371 21.89 2.85 -3.11
CA TYR A 371 21.26 1.74 -2.40
C TYR A 371 19.92 1.38 -3.01
N GLU A 372 19.58 0.12 -2.85
CA GLU A 372 18.33 -0.44 -3.29
C GLU A 372 17.34 -0.64 -2.13
N GLU A 373 16.04 -0.59 -2.42
CA GLU A 373 15.01 -0.77 -1.38
C GLU A 373 15.00 -2.17 -0.77
N TYR A 374 14.68 -2.24 0.51
CA TYR A 374 14.36 -3.49 1.20
C TYR A 374 13.12 -4.15 0.58
N ASP A 375 13.15 -5.47 0.36
CA ASP A 375 12.00 -6.21 -0.12
C ASP A 375 10.97 -6.44 1.00
N TRP A 376 10.01 -5.52 1.09
CA TRP A 376 8.93 -5.55 2.08
C TRP A 376 7.68 -6.32 1.62
N LYS A 377 7.59 -6.75 0.35
CA LYS A 377 6.35 -7.29 -0.24
C LYS A 377 5.93 -8.66 0.29
N ASN A 378 6.82 -9.38 0.96
CA ASN A 378 6.49 -10.53 1.79
C ASN A 378 6.25 -10.18 3.27
N GLY A 379 5.76 -8.96 3.55
CA GLY A 379 5.55 -8.43 4.89
C GLY A 379 4.59 -9.21 5.79
N TRP A 380 3.85 -10.19 5.26
CA TRP A 380 2.98 -11.07 6.06
C TRP A 380 3.73 -11.83 7.16
N ALA A 381 4.98 -12.23 6.93
CA ALA A 381 5.80 -12.84 7.98
C ALA A 381 6.10 -11.84 9.12
N LEU A 382 6.28 -10.56 8.79
CA LEU A 382 6.49 -9.50 9.79
C LEU A 382 5.24 -9.28 10.65
N ILE A 383 4.04 -9.43 10.07
CA ILE A 383 2.76 -9.42 10.81
C ILE A 383 2.71 -10.60 11.81
N GLU A 384 3.11 -11.78 11.37
CA GLU A 384 3.11 -13.01 12.17
C GLU A 384 4.09 -12.92 13.34
N ASP A 385 5.31 -12.47 13.05
CA ASP A 385 6.40 -12.33 14.01
C ASP A 385 6.34 -11.03 14.82
N LYS A 386 5.36 -10.16 14.50
CA LYS A 386 5.19 -8.81 15.07
C LYS A 386 6.47 -7.97 14.99
N GLN A 387 7.21 -8.12 13.90
CA GLN A 387 8.41 -7.35 13.62
C GLN A 387 8.06 -6.03 12.95
N PHE A 388 8.78 -4.98 13.31
CA PHE A 388 8.68 -3.66 12.70
C PHE A 388 10.03 -3.26 12.11
N ILE A 389 10.04 -2.94 10.83
CA ILE A 389 11.25 -2.63 10.05
C ILE A 389 11.27 -1.13 9.71
N LEU A 390 12.44 -0.53 9.87
CA LEU A 390 12.75 0.80 9.39
C LEU A 390 13.95 0.72 8.44
N TYR A 391 13.88 1.37 7.28
CA TYR A 391 14.99 1.44 6.31
C TYR A 391 15.01 2.79 5.59
N GLY A 392 16.04 3.04 4.77
CA GLY A 392 16.13 4.23 3.93
C GLY A 392 17.06 5.32 4.47
N TYR A 393 16.76 6.58 4.18
CA TYR A 393 17.62 7.72 4.50
C TYR A 393 18.03 7.76 5.97
N GLY A 394 19.31 8.02 6.24
CA GLY A 394 19.82 8.21 7.60
C GLY A 394 19.80 6.96 8.49
N VAL A 395 19.28 5.82 8.02
CA VAL A 395 19.28 4.56 8.77
C VAL A 395 20.67 3.94 8.72
N SER A 396 21.27 3.72 9.89
CA SER A 396 22.59 3.11 10.01
C SER A 396 22.54 1.80 10.81
N SER A 397 23.50 0.91 10.55
CA SER A 397 23.62 -0.41 11.19
C SER A 397 24.09 -0.38 12.66
N LYS A 398 24.19 0.81 13.29
CA LYS A 398 24.86 1.02 14.58
C LYS A 398 24.15 0.45 15.81
#